data_AF-F2PLF7-F1
#
_entry.id   AF-F2PLF7-F1
#
_cell.length_a   1.000
_cell.length_b   1.000
_cell.length_c   1.000
_cell.angle_alpha   90.00
_cell.angle_beta   90.00
_cell.angle_gamma   90.00
#
_symmetry.space_group_name_H-M   'P 1'
#
loop_
_entity.id
_entity.type
_entity.pdbx_description
1 polymer ?
#
loop_
_entity_poly.entity_id
_entity_poly.type
_entity_poly.pdbx_seq_one_letter_code
_entity_poly.pdbx_strand_id
1 'polypeptide(L)'
;MQLYKLAVLFLSSAVLAAPAPAPVPVPVPAPVPAPVAVPVAAPEFPDVFQRAPLCFKKGSHCEHNDECCTNRCLVPNDPRKAYCG
;
A
#
# COMPACT_ATOMS: atom_id res chain seq x y z
N MET A 1 14.37 -86.95 -0.17
CA MET A 1 14.65 -85.97 -1.27
C MET A 1 13.58 -84.88 -1.39
N GLN A 2 12.28 -85.16 -1.22
CA GLN A 2 11.20 -84.15 -1.35
C GLN A 2 11.15 -83.11 -0.22
N LEU A 3 11.35 -83.53 1.04
CA LEU A 3 11.33 -82.63 2.22
C LEU A 3 12.41 -81.54 2.17
N TYR A 4 13.60 -81.88 1.66
CA TYR A 4 14.71 -80.93 1.53
C TYR A 4 14.39 -79.83 0.49
N LYS A 5 13.67 -80.20 -0.58
CA LYS A 5 13.22 -79.27 -1.63
C LYS A 5 12.20 -78.25 -1.10
N LEU A 6 11.27 -78.70 -0.26
CA LEU A 6 10.28 -77.81 0.38
C LEU A 6 10.94 -76.86 1.38
N ALA A 7 11.91 -77.33 2.16
CA ALA A 7 12.66 -76.50 3.09
C ALA A 7 13.45 -75.39 2.37
N VAL A 8 14.10 -75.72 1.24
CA VAL A 8 14.84 -74.72 0.42
C VAL A 8 13.89 -73.67 -0.18
N LEU A 9 12.70 -74.06 -0.63
CA LEU A 9 11.71 -73.12 -1.15
C LEU A 9 11.14 -72.19 -0.06
N PHE A 10 10.95 -72.70 1.16
CA PHE A 10 10.49 -71.91 2.29
C PHE A 10 11.55 -70.91 2.77
N LEU A 11 12.83 -71.31 2.82
CA LEU A 11 13.92 -70.40 3.19
C LEU A 11 14.16 -69.31 2.13
N SER A 12 14.00 -69.63 0.83
CA SER A 12 14.15 -68.65 -0.26
C SER A 12 13.07 -67.57 -0.28
N SER A 13 11.88 -67.84 0.26
CA SER A 13 10.74 -66.92 0.19
C SER A 13 10.80 -65.80 1.25
N ALA A 14 11.65 -65.93 2.26
CA ALA A 14 11.72 -65.01 3.40
C ALA A 14 12.63 -63.78 3.18
N VAL A 15 13.32 -63.68 2.04
CA VAL A 15 14.44 -62.71 1.86
C VAL A 15 14.03 -61.39 1.20
N LEU A 16 12.80 -61.21 0.71
CA LEU A 16 12.43 -59.99 -0.04
C LEU A 16 11.22 -59.26 0.55
N ALA A 17 11.36 -58.73 1.76
CA ALA A 17 10.54 -57.62 2.22
C ALA A 17 11.46 -56.53 2.77
N ALA A 18 12.20 -55.87 1.88
CA ALA A 18 12.89 -54.64 2.23
C ALA A 18 11.84 -53.57 2.56
N PRO A 19 11.92 -52.88 3.71
CA PRO A 19 10.98 -51.82 4.04
C PRO A 19 11.09 -50.70 2.99
N ALA A 20 9.93 -50.28 2.47
CA ALA A 20 9.87 -49.18 1.52
C ALA A 20 10.45 -47.90 2.15
N PRO A 21 11.24 -47.10 1.41
CA PRO A 21 11.80 -45.87 1.93
C PRO A 21 10.66 -44.91 2.34
N ALA A 22 10.81 -44.28 3.51
CA ALA A 22 9.84 -43.33 4.02
C ALA A 22 9.75 -42.10 3.07
N PRO A 23 8.54 -41.53 2.86
CA PRO A 23 8.39 -40.35 2.03
C PRO A 23 9.15 -39.16 2.64
N VAL A 24 9.90 -38.45 1.80
CA VAL A 24 10.67 -37.27 2.19
C VAL A 24 9.71 -36.07 2.31
N PRO A 25 9.75 -35.29 3.40
CA PRO A 25 8.96 -34.06 3.51
C PRO A 25 9.32 -33.08 2.40
N VAL A 26 8.30 -32.55 1.72
CA VAL A 26 8.48 -31.49 0.72
C VAL A 26 8.64 -30.15 1.44
N PRO A 27 9.65 -29.32 1.11
CA PRO A 27 9.79 -27.99 1.67
C PRO A 27 8.58 -27.10 1.34
N VAL A 28 8.03 -26.43 2.34
CA VAL A 28 6.99 -25.42 2.17
C VAL A 28 7.66 -24.11 1.70
N PRO A 29 7.18 -23.48 0.60
CA PRO A 29 7.71 -22.19 0.16
C PRO A 29 7.50 -21.11 1.22
N ALA A 30 8.49 -20.21 1.34
CA ALA A 30 8.39 -19.07 2.24
C ALA A 30 7.27 -18.10 1.79
N PRO A 31 6.62 -17.39 2.73
CA PRO A 31 5.66 -16.35 2.39
C PRO A 31 6.30 -15.25 1.54
N VAL A 32 5.60 -14.82 0.49
CA VAL A 32 6.02 -13.68 -0.32
C VAL A 32 5.80 -12.40 0.48
N PRO A 33 6.80 -11.49 0.58
CA PRO A 33 6.64 -10.20 1.22
C PRO A 33 5.50 -9.39 0.58
N ALA A 34 4.69 -8.75 1.43
CA ALA A 34 3.64 -7.87 0.96
C ALA A 34 4.25 -6.63 0.27
N PRO A 35 3.57 -6.06 -0.76
CA PRO A 35 4.02 -4.81 -1.37
C PRO A 35 4.08 -3.71 -0.32
N VAL A 36 5.23 -3.06 -0.21
CA VAL A 36 5.40 -1.87 0.62
C VAL A 36 4.71 -0.70 -0.09
N ALA A 37 3.74 -0.07 0.59
CA ALA A 37 3.13 1.14 0.09
C ALA A 37 4.20 2.24 0.01
N VAL A 38 4.54 2.65 -1.22
CA VAL A 38 5.38 3.82 -1.44
C VAL A 38 4.53 5.04 -1.08
N PRO A 39 4.99 5.93 -0.17
CA PRO A 39 4.31 7.20 0.04
C PRO A 39 4.34 7.96 -1.29
N VAL A 40 3.18 8.05 -1.93
CA VAL A 40 2.95 8.93 -3.07
C VAL A 40 3.16 10.34 -2.54
N ALA A 41 4.21 11.02 -3.01
CA ALA A 41 4.35 12.45 -2.80
C ALA A 41 3.06 13.08 -3.29
N ALA A 42 2.34 13.74 -2.38
CA ALA A 42 1.18 14.53 -2.74
C ALA A 42 1.63 15.47 -3.87
N PRO A 43 0.89 15.54 -4.99
CA PRO A 43 1.20 16.55 -5.99
C PRO A 43 1.13 17.88 -5.26
N GLU A 44 2.19 18.68 -5.40
CA GLU A 44 2.20 20.09 -5.03
C GLU A 44 1.22 20.84 -5.93
N PHE A 45 -0.07 20.58 -5.73
CA PHE A 45 -1.11 21.46 -6.22
C PHE A 45 -0.89 22.79 -5.49
N PRO A 46 -0.80 23.93 -6.19
CA PRO A 46 -0.76 25.24 -5.57
C PRO A 46 -2.12 25.50 -4.95
N ASP A 47 -2.36 24.89 -3.80
CA ASP A 47 -3.41 25.19 -2.86
C ASP A 47 -4.80 25.56 -3.37
N VAL A 48 -5.23 24.92 -4.47
CA VAL A 48 -6.56 25.18 -5.05
C VAL A 48 -7.67 24.55 -4.19
N PHE A 49 -7.30 23.74 -3.19
CA PHE A 49 -8.20 23.09 -2.23
C PHE A 49 -7.97 23.51 -0.77
N GLN A 50 -7.14 24.51 -0.46
CA GLN A 50 -7.34 25.26 0.79
C GLN A 50 -8.69 25.93 0.67
N ARG A 51 -9.67 25.36 1.37
CA ARG A 51 -10.97 25.91 1.73
C ARG A 51 -11.04 27.38 1.34
N ALA A 52 -11.70 27.67 0.21
CA ALA A 52 -11.76 29.01 -0.35
C ALA A 52 -11.92 30.02 0.80
N PRO A 53 -10.96 30.95 0.98
CA PRO A 53 -10.99 31.80 2.15
C PRO A 53 -12.31 32.56 2.12
N LEU A 54 -13.08 32.45 3.22
CA LEU A 54 -14.41 33.07 3.33
C LEU A 54 -14.36 34.60 3.12
N CYS A 55 -13.16 35.18 3.25
CA CYS A 55 -12.86 36.58 3.04
C CYS A 55 -11.40 36.74 2.53
N PHE A 56 -11.14 37.80 1.79
CA PHE A 56 -9.84 38.22 1.31
C PHE A 56 -8.97 38.83 2.42
N LYS A 57 -7.69 38.49 2.40
CA LYS A 57 -6.69 39.00 3.35
C LYS A 57 -6.36 40.46 3.04
N LYS A 58 -5.76 41.16 4.01
CA LYS A 58 -5.24 42.52 3.83
C LYS A 58 -4.31 42.61 2.62
N GLY A 59 -4.52 43.59 1.75
CA GLY A 59 -3.79 43.80 0.50
C GLY A 59 -4.31 43.05 -0.72
N SER A 60 -5.27 42.13 -0.55
CA SER A 60 -5.98 41.50 -1.68
C SER A 60 -6.92 42.51 -2.35
N HIS A 61 -7.16 42.34 -3.65
CA HIS A 61 -8.15 43.15 -4.37
C HIS A 61 -9.55 42.90 -3.82
N CYS A 62 -10.36 43.95 -3.74
CA CYS A 62 -11.75 43.89 -3.30
C CYS A 62 -12.61 44.80 -4.16
N GLU A 63 -13.87 44.42 -4.36
CA GLU A 63 -14.90 45.25 -4.96
C GLU A 63 -15.86 45.76 -3.89
N HIS A 64 -16.11 44.94 -2.85
CA HIS A 64 -16.97 45.26 -1.73
C HIS A 64 -16.27 45.08 -0.38
N ASN A 65 -16.81 45.74 0.66
CA ASN A 65 -16.24 45.72 2.00
C ASN A 65 -16.31 44.34 2.66
N ASP A 66 -17.40 43.61 2.48
CA ASP A 66 -17.67 42.30 3.10
C ASP A 66 -16.79 41.17 2.55
N GLU A 67 -16.20 41.38 1.38
CA GLU A 67 -15.24 40.45 0.82
C GLU A 67 -13.92 40.46 1.62
N CYS A 68 -13.60 41.54 2.32
CA CYS A 68 -12.39 41.66 3.14
C CYS A 68 -12.60 41.12 4.54
N CYS A 69 -11.61 40.42 5.10
CA CYS A 69 -11.69 39.92 6.48
C CYS A 69 -11.79 41.03 7.54
N THR A 70 -11.44 42.26 7.18
CA THR A 70 -11.53 43.46 8.03
C THR A 70 -12.82 44.27 7.78
N ASN A 71 -13.71 43.79 6.90
CA ASN A 71 -14.89 44.50 6.39
C ASN A 71 -14.57 45.90 5.84
N ARG A 72 -13.34 46.09 5.33
CA ARG A 72 -12.85 47.37 4.82
C ARG A 72 -12.08 47.19 3.52
N CYS A 73 -12.69 47.68 2.45
CA CYS A 73 -12.07 47.86 1.15
C CYS A 73 -11.57 49.31 1.07
N LEU A 74 -10.25 49.48 0.97
CA LEU A 74 -9.61 50.78 0.80
C LEU A 74 -9.50 51.08 -0.68
N VAL A 75 -10.00 52.24 -1.10
CA VAL A 75 -9.88 52.74 -2.47
C VAL A 75 -8.89 53.92 -2.44
N PRO A 76 -7.62 53.73 -2.84
CA PRO A 76 -6.66 54.81 -3.03
C PRO A 76 -7.14 55.78 -4.10
N ASN A 77 -6.43 56.89 -4.30
CA ASN A 77 -6.73 57.88 -5.36
C ASN A 77 -6.81 57.28 -6.78
N ASP A 78 -6.33 56.05 -6.98
CA ASP A 78 -6.55 55.27 -8.19
C ASP A 78 -7.77 54.33 -7.99
N PRO A 79 -8.90 54.58 -8.66
CA PRO A 79 -10.13 53.80 -8.47
C PRO A 79 -10.03 52.37 -9.00
N ARG A 80 -8.96 52.00 -9.71
CA ARG A 80 -8.72 50.63 -10.21
C ARG A 80 -7.93 49.78 -9.22
N LYS A 81 -7.63 50.32 -8.04
CA LYS A 81 -6.71 49.74 -7.08
C LYS A 81 -7.37 49.63 -5.71
N ALA A 82 -8.55 49.02 -5.66
CA ALA A 82 -9.22 48.75 -4.40
C ALA A 82 -8.59 47.52 -3.72
N TYR A 83 -8.22 47.64 -2.44
CA TYR A 83 -7.60 46.55 -1.68
C TYR A 83 -8.08 46.48 -0.23
N CYS A 84 -8.10 45.29 0.34
CA CYS A 84 -8.48 45.08 1.74
C CYS A 84 -7.52 45.78 2.71
N GLY A 85 -8.08 46.56 3.63
CA GLY A 85 -7.35 47.39 4.61
C GLY A 85 -6.86 46.67 5.86
#